data_AF-A0AAT9GSI3-F1
#
_entry.id   AF-A0AAT9GSI3-F1
#
_cell.length_a   1.000
_cell.length_b   1.000
_cell.length_c   1.000
_cell.angle_alpha   90.00
_cell.angle_beta   90.00
_cell.angle_gamma   90.00
#
_symmetry.space_group_name_H-M   'P 1'
#
loop_
_entity.id
_entity.type
_entity.pdbx_description
1 polymer ?
#
loop_
_entity_poly.entity_id
_entity_poly.type
_entity_poly.pdbx_seq_one_letter_code
_entity_poly.pdbx_strand_id
1 'polypeptide(L)'
;MKVYKYGDYYFGGVAHVVPGYFQDVVFIYKNGNHWESVSAEKFRTNDSNLNKIKEKIKYSTHEDDLIKAVAELRKMGINIEDVNKLPFPEKLLEGKKKIQAEFD
;
A
#
# COMPACT_ATOMS: atom_id res chain seq x y z
N MET A 1 5.37 9.95 -1.54
CA MET A 1 4.81 8.62 -1.25
C MET A 1 4.36 8.52 0.20
N LYS A 2 3.05 8.48 0.43
CA LYS A 2 2.47 8.34 1.77
C LYS A 2 2.27 6.87 2.11
N VAL A 3 2.54 6.53 3.38
CA VAL A 3 2.30 5.21 3.94
C VAL A 3 1.37 5.36 5.13
N TYR A 4 0.46 4.40 5.25
CA TYR A 4 -0.55 4.35 6.28
C TYR A 4 -0.43 3.06 7.07
N LYS A 5 -0.99 3.05 8.28
CA LYS A 5 -0.97 1.89 9.17
C LYS A 5 -2.35 1.63 9.77
N TYR A 6 -2.71 0.36 9.87
CA TYR A 6 -3.86 -0.16 10.61
C TYR A 6 -3.45 -1.44 11.34
N GLY A 7 -3.48 -1.40 12.68
CA GLY A 7 -2.98 -2.52 13.50
C GLY A 7 -1.51 -2.82 13.17
N ASP A 8 -1.19 -4.07 12.86
CA ASP A 8 0.16 -4.49 12.47
C ASP A 8 0.43 -4.41 10.95
N TYR A 9 -0.54 -3.89 10.19
CA TYR A 9 -0.46 -3.78 8.74
C TYR A 9 -0.15 -2.35 8.32
N TYR A 10 0.77 -2.24 7.39
CA TYR A 10 1.11 -1.02 6.68
C TYR A 10 0.55 -1.11 5.27
N PHE A 11 0.20 0.01 4.66
CA PHE A 11 -0.18 0.01 3.25
C PHE A 11 0.19 1.32 2.57
N GLY A 12 0.50 1.22 1.28
CA GLY A 12 0.98 2.33 0.48
C GLY A 12 1.04 1.95 -1.00
N GLY A 13 1.10 2.97 -1.84
CA GLY A 13 1.30 2.78 -3.27
C GLY A 13 2.74 2.38 -3.59
N VAL A 14 2.90 1.47 -4.54
CA VAL A 14 4.18 1.13 -5.15
C VAL A 14 4.45 2.13 -6.26
N ALA A 15 5.57 2.84 -6.19
CA ALA A 15 5.85 3.97 -7.08
C ALA A 15 5.83 3.57 -8.57
N HIS A 16 5.12 4.35 -9.39
CA HIS A 16 5.18 4.25 -10.85
C HIS A 16 6.32 5.07 -11.43
N VAL A 17 6.66 4.81 -12.70
CA VAL A 17 7.64 5.64 -13.44
C VAL A 17 7.12 7.06 -13.69
N VAL A 18 5.80 7.25 -13.59
CA VAL A 18 5.14 8.54 -13.69
C VAL A 18 4.95 9.07 -12.28
N PRO A 19 5.48 10.26 -11.94
CA PRO A 19 5.34 10.83 -10.61
C PRO A 19 3.88 10.94 -10.16
N GLY A 20 3.62 10.62 -8.89
CA GLY A 20 2.28 10.65 -8.30
C GLY A 20 1.41 9.42 -8.59
N TYR A 21 1.78 8.58 -9.56
CA TYR A 21 1.06 7.36 -9.90
C TYR A 21 1.65 6.13 -9.21
N PHE A 22 0.81 5.10 -9.09
CA PHE A 22 1.15 3.80 -8.51
C PHE A 22 1.08 2.69 -9.56
N GLN A 23 2.03 1.74 -9.48
CA GLN A 23 1.96 0.47 -10.22
C GLN A 23 0.98 -0.50 -9.56
N ASP A 24 0.89 -0.43 -8.23
CA ASP A 24 0.12 -1.31 -7.36
C ASP A 24 -0.07 -0.60 -6.02
N VAL A 25 -1.01 -1.06 -5.20
CA VAL A 25 -1.11 -0.70 -3.79
C VAL A 25 -0.90 -1.95 -2.98
N VAL A 26 0.03 -1.93 -2.03
CA VAL A 26 0.41 -3.13 -1.28
C VAL A 26 0.08 -3.00 0.19
N PHE A 27 -0.28 -4.12 0.81
CA PHE A 27 -0.16 -4.32 2.25
C PHE A 27 1.24 -4.83 2.57
N ILE A 28 1.82 -4.32 3.64
CA ILE A 28 3.12 -4.69 4.18
C ILE A 28 2.93 -5.09 5.64
N TYR A 29 3.43 -6.25 6.02
CA TYR A 29 3.32 -6.76 7.38
C TYR A 29 4.50 -7.65 7.71
N LYS A 30 4.68 -7.90 9.00
CA LYS A 30 5.77 -8.75 9.49
C LYS A 30 5.30 -10.20 9.54
N ASN A 31 6.01 -11.08 8.85
CA ASN A 31 5.84 -12.54 8.92
C ASN A 31 7.08 -13.15 9.57
N GLY A 32 6.99 -13.47 10.86
CA GLY A 32 8.13 -13.90 11.67
C GLY A 32 9.19 -12.79 11.77
N ASN A 33 10.39 -13.04 11.23
CA ASN A 33 11.49 -12.07 11.21
C ASN A 33 11.60 -11.28 9.90
N HIS A 34 10.71 -11.51 8.94
CA HIS A 34 10.76 -10.90 7.63
C HIS A 34 9.59 -9.94 7.40
N TRP A 35 9.84 -8.89 6.61
CA TRP A 35 8.79 -8.03 6.09
C TRP A 35 8.34 -8.57 4.74
N GLU A 36 7.04 -8.74 4.59
CA GLU A 36 6.41 -9.19 3.35
C GLU A 36 5.54 -8.08 2.78
N SER A 37 5.42 -8.04 1.46
CA SER A 37 4.47 -7.17 0.75
C SER A 37 3.56 -8.02 -0.14
N VAL A 38 2.29 -7.62 -0.19
CA VAL A 38 1.27 -8.28 -1.02
C VAL A 38 0.38 -7.22 -1.63
N SER A 39 0.10 -7.34 -2.93
CA SER A 39 -0.88 -6.48 -3.60
C SER A 39 -2.22 -6.49 -2.86
N ALA A 40 -2.80 -5.31 -2.67
CA ALA A 40 -4.11 -5.15 -2.06
C ALA A 40 -5.18 -5.92 -2.83
N GLU A 41 -5.07 -6.05 -4.15
CA GLU A 41 -5.98 -6.89 -4.94
C GLU A 41 -5.92 -8.38 -4.53
N LYS A 42 -4.74 -8.86 -4.12
CA LYS A 42 -4.48 -10.26 -3.76
C LYS A 42 -4.55 -10.52 -2.27
N PHE A 43 -4.67 -9.48 -1.44
CA PHE A 43 -4.66 -9.60 0.00
C PHE A 43 -5.91 -10.32 0.52
N ARG A 44 -5.70 -11.34 1.35
CA ARG A 44 -6.75 -12.17 1.95
C ARG A 44 -6.68 -12.06 3.46
N THR A 45 -7.82 -11.83 4.08
CA THR A 45 -7.95 -11.67 5.53
C THR A 45 -9.39 -11.94 5.95
N ASN A 46 -9.58 -12.39 7.19
CA ASN A 46 -10.90 -12.53 7.81
C ASN A 46 -11.30 -11.29 8.63
N ASP A 47 -10.39 -10.32 8.81
CA ASP A 47 -10.68 -9.08 9.52
C ASP A 47 -11.58 -8.17 8.67
N SER A 48 -12.69 -7.73 9.26
CA SER A 48 -13.72 -6.96 8.54
C SER A 48 -13.25 -5.56 8.17
N ASN A 49 -12.42 -4.92 9.00
CA ASN A 49 -11.87 -3.59 8.74
C ASN A 49 -10.76 -3.66 7.69
N LEU A 50 -9.85 -4.62 7.76
CA LEU A 50 -8.85 -4.83 6.73
C LEU A 50 -9.49 -5.14 5.37
N ASN A 51 -10.59 -5.89 5.33
CA ASN A 51 -11.33 -6.09 4.09
C ASN A 51 -11.92 -4.78 3.56
N LYS A 52 -12.50 -3.92 4.40
CA LYS A 52 -12.97 -2.59 3.99
C LYS A 52 -11.84 -1.71 3.47
N ILE A 53 -10.70 -1.68 4.17
CA ILE A 53 -9.51 -0.93 3.75
C ILE A 53 -9.07 -1.44 2.37
N LYS A 54 -8.88 -2.75 2.22
CA LYS A 54 -8.48 -3.40 0.97
C LYS A 54 -9.41 -3.01 -0.18
N GLU A 55 -10.71 -3.16 0.00
CA GLU A 55 -11.69 -2.86 -1.07
C GLU A 55 -11.66 -1.38 -1.48
N LYS A 56 -11.33 -0.48 -0.56
CA LYS A 56 -11.26 0.95 -0.84
C LYS A 56 -9.96 1.38 -1.55
N ILE A 57 -8.84 0.70 -1.28
CA ILE A 57 -7.51 1.12 -1.77
C ILE A 57 -6.99 0.31 -2.97
N LYS A 58 -7.51 -0.89 -3.23
CA LYS A 58 -6.92 -1.85 -4.18
C LYS A 58 -6.82 -1.35 -5.63
N TYR A 59 -7.62 -0.35 -6.01
CA TYR A 59 -7.61 0.24 -7.35
C TYR A 59 -7.14 1.71 -7.35
N SER A 60 -6.53 2.19 -6.26
CA SER A 60 -5.96 3.53 -6.23
C SER A 60 -4.76 3.60 -7.18
N THR A 61 -4.85 4.44 -8.20
CA THR A 61 -3.80 4.59 -9.22
C THR A 61 -2.95 5.84 -9.00
N HIS A 62 -3.44 6.79 -8.21
CA HIS A 62 -2.76 8.03 -7.89
C HIS A 62 -2.65 8.26 -6.36
N GLU A 63 -1.67 9.05 -5.91
CA GLU A 63 -1.51 9.43 -4.50
C GLU A 63 -2.80 10.06 -3.93
N ASP A 64 -3.47 10.90 -4.72
CA ASP A 64 -4.74 11.52 -4.31
C ASP A 64 -5.87 10.52 -4.11
N ASP A 65 -5.93 9.44 -4.91
CA ASP A 65 -6.95 8.40 -4.76
C ASP A 65 -6.79 7.69 -3.41
N LEU A 66 -5.54 7.36 -3.07
CA LEU A 66 -5.21 6.71 -1.81
C LEU A 66 -5.48 7.64 -0.62
N ILE A 67 -5.15 8.93 -0.73
CA ILE A 67 -5.45 9.94 0.30
C ILE A 67 -6.97 10.04 0.52
N LYS A 68 -7.75 10.13 -0.55
CA LYS A 68 -9.22 10.18 -0.48
C LYS A 68 -9.79 8.91 0.16
N ALA A 69 -9.32 7.74 -0.27
CA ALA A 69 -9.72 6.45 0.29
C ALA A 69 -9.49 6.39 1.80
N VAL A 70 -8.30 6.80 2.27
CA VAL A 70 -7.98 6.84 3.71
C VAL A 70 -8.87 7.84 4.46
N ALA A 71 -9.11 9.02 3.90
CA ALA A 71 -9.99 10.01 4.52
C ALA A 71 -11.42 9.47 4.68
N GLU A 72 -11.95 8.74 3.70
CA GLU A 72 -13.26 8.09 3.79
C GLU A 72 -13.27 6.96 4.83
N LEU A 73 -12.24 6.12 4.87
CA LEU A 73 -12.13 5.05 5.88
C LEU A 73 -12.08 5.62 7.31
N ARG A 74 -11.36 6.73 7.52
CA ARG A 74 -11.35 7.46 8.79
C ARG A 74 -12.73 7.99 9.16
N LYS A 75 -13.48 8.56 8.20
CA LYS A 75 -14.88 8.99 8.40
C LYS A 75 -15.81 7.85 8.79
N MET A 76 -15.52 6.63 8.33
CA MET A 76 -16.25 5.41 8.71
C MET A 76 -15.86 4.86 10.09
N GLY A 77 -14.97 5.54 10.81
CA GLY A 77 -14.52 5.14 12.16
C GLY A 77 -13.35 4.16 12.18
N ILE A 78 -12.70 3.90 11.04
CA ILE A 78 -11.52 3.03 10.99
C ILE A 78 -10.28 3.84 11.39
N ASN A 79 -9.62 3.42 12.47
CA ASN A 79 -8.44 4.10 12.98
C ASN A 79 -7.19 3.80 12.13
N ILE A 80 -6.91 4.69 11.17
CA ILE A 80 -5.75 4.59 10.28
C ILE A 80 -4.75 5.69 10.68
N GLU A 81 -3.49 5.31 10.86
CA GLU A 81 -2.40 6.21 11.23
C GLU A 81 -1.56 6.60 10.01
N ASP A 82 -1.03 7.83 9.97
CA ASP A 82 -0.02 8.25 9.01
C ASP A 82 1.36 7.77 9.47
N VAL A 83 2.16 7.20 8.57
CA VAL A 83 3.49 6.64 8.89
C VAL A 83 4.58 7.56 8.33
N ASN A 84 5.22 8.30 9.24
CA ASN A 84 6.29 9.24 8.86
C ASN A 84 7.66 8.57 8.73
N LYS A 85 7.89 7.48 9.46
CA LYS A 85 9.15 6.72 9.43
C LYS A 85 8.84 5.24 9.21
N LEU A 86 9.32 4.69 8.09
CA LEU A 86 9.04 3.31 7.73
C LEU A 86 9.86 2.35 8.61
N PRO A 87 9.21 1.34 9.24
CA PRO A 87 9.91 0.31 10.00
C PRO A 87 10.39 -0.85 9.11
N PHE A 88 10.15 -0.77 7.80
CA PHE A 88 10.46 -1.79 6.81
C PHE A 88 11.29 -1.17 5.65
N PRO A 89 11.96 -2.01 4.84
CA PRO A 89 12.76 -1.54 3.71
C PRO A 89 11.93 -0.80 2.66
N GLU A 90 12.37 0.39 2.24
CA GLU A 90 11.71 1.22 1.21
C GLU A 90 11.48 0.48 -0.11
N LYS A 91 12.38 -0.46 -0.46
CA LYS A 91 12.28 -1.31 -1.66
C LYS A 91 10.97 -2.09 -1.81
N LEU A 92 10.18 -2.24 -0.74
CA LEU A 92 8.86 -2.87 -0.80
C LEU A 92 7.80 -1.96 -1.43
N LEU A 93 8.08 -0.65 -1.53
CA LEU A 93 7.26 0.37 -2.16
C LEU A 93 7.92 0.98 -3.40
N GLU A 94 9.19 0.68 -3.65
CA GLU A 94 9.84 1.02 -4.91
C GLU A 94 9.27 0.12 -6.01
N GLY A 95 8.68 0.73 -7.04
CA GLY A 95 8.24 0.00 -8.22
C GLY A 95 9.38 -0.81 -8.81
N LYS A 96 9.04 -1.97 -9.39
CA LYS A 96 10.02 -2.67 -10.23
C LYS A 96 10.28 -1.73 -11.40
N LYS A 97 11.46 -1.09 -11.43
CA LYS A 97 12.01 -0.63 -12.70
C LYS A 97 12.08 -1.88 -13.56
N LYS A 98 11.18 -2.02 -14.53
CA LYS A 98 11.44 -2.90 -15.66
C LYS A 98 12.74 -2.37 -16.24
N ILE A 99 13.84 -3.03 -15.91
CA ILE A 99 15.04 -2.89 -16.72
C ILE A 99 14.57 -3.47 -18.05
N GLN A 100 14.28 -2.62 -19.01
CA GLN A 100 14.10 -3.02 -20.40
C GLN A 100 15.49 -3.46 -20.88
N ALA A 101 15.95 -4.62 -20.40
CA ALA A 101 17.18 -5.27 -20.83
C ALA A 101 16.84 -6.32 -21.89
N GLU A 102 15.91 -6.02 -22.80
CA GLU A 102 15.58 -6.84 -23.95
C GLU A 102 15.04 -5.91 -25.05
N PHE A 103 15.95 -5.17 -25.67
CA PHE A 103 15.87 -4.86 -27.11
C PHE A 103 17.33 -4.84 -27.59
N ASP A 104 17.63 -5.81 -28.46
CA ASP A 104 18.85 -6.06 -29.23
C ASP A 104 19.66 -4.82 -29.63
#